data_AF-A0AAE0E200-F1
#
_entry.id   AF-A0AAE0E200-F1
#
_cell.length_a   1.000
_cell.length_b   1.000
_cell.length_c   1.000
_cell.angle_alpha   90.00
_cell.angle_beta   90.00
_cell.angle_gamma   90.00
#
_symmetry.space_group_name_H-M   'P 1'
#
loop_
_entity.id
_entity.type
_entity.pdbx_description
1 polymer ?
#
loop_
_entity_poly.entity_id
_entity_poly.type
_entity_poly.pdbx_seq_one_letter_code
_entity_poly.pdbx_strand_id
1 'polypeptide(L)'
;MFKDKKTLKGALGFNALQKRFDYRVRRSNHTRFVAICRKRDCQWIFRAGKSRNGTYWNVKSIDSEHTCGDNGNYNVNFHRVSSHVIGQQFARNFVDPGCNIHPKDIMTDMKDKHGINLIYNKAYRSKDSALHSVFSDRWESFKTLSAYFHMLEKSNLGTKTKIETDRKNRFKYGFMELGDYIEGFNTIIKPVIAVDATHLKSKTNGVLLVTVSKDGNEMIYPLAFGFANSECSKSWTWFLKQLHDVILHPELVMIVSDRHTGISNGMRAIFLNGAHGVCAYHLAKNLKQHCRKRGDVIYHYYHAAYADRVEEFNRLMAELKSIHPKVYDELVKVGIQKFSRVHSPRKRYHMMTTNIAESKNSCLLAIRKLPITSIAKFIRDLLQRWFHHRRSNAKETPAFLTNDVDQHINERVLASQRCEIHPH
;
A
#
# COMPACT_ATOMS: atom_id res chain seq x y z
N MET A 1 -30.46 22.66 17.56
CA MET A 1 -29.29 23.54 17.78
C MET A 1 -28.09 22.97 17.05
N PHE A 2 -27.21 23.81 16.48
CA PHE A 2 -26.01 23.37 15.76
C PHE A 2 -24.75 24.06 16.33
N LYS A 3 -23.65 23.33 16.50
CA LYS A 3 -22.40 23.87 17.07
C LYS A 3 -21.79 25.00 16.23
N ASP A 4 -21.90 24.91 14.91
CA ASP A 4 -21.33 25.89 13.98
C ASP A 4 -22.15 25.97 12.67
N LYS A 5 -21.86 26.99 11.87
CA LYS A 5 -22.54 27.21 10.57
C LYS A 5 -22.27 26.08 9.58
N LYS A 6 -21.12 25.39 9.68
CA LYS A 6 -20.75 24.29 8.77
C LYS A 6 -21.69 23.10 9.00
N THR A 7 -21.92 22.76 10.26
CA THR A 7 -22.82 21.69 10.71
C THR A 7 -24.27 22.00 10.32
N LEU A 8 -24.73 23.24 10.54
CA LEU A 8 -26.04 23.72 10.08
C LEU A 8 -26.22 23.55 8.56
N LYS A 9 -25.23 23.98 7.76
CA LYS A 9 -25.26 23.83 6.30
C LYS A 9 -25.27 22.35 5.88
N GLY A 10 -24.54 21.50 6.60
CA GLY A 10 -24.56 20.04 6.40
C GLY A 10 -25.95 19.45 6.60
N ALA A 11 -26.59 19.78 7.73
CA ALA A 11 -27.94 19.31 8.04
C ALA A 11 -29.00 19.81 7.03
N LEU A 12 -28.92 21.09 6.63
CA LEU A 12 -29.80 21.61 5.58
C LEU A 12 -29.57 20.90 4.24
N GLY A 13 -28.32 20.64 3.88
CA GLY A 13 -27.98 19.91 2.67
C GLY A 13 -28.47 18.46 2.69
N PHE A 14 -28.43 17.79 3.84
CA PHE A 14 -28.98 16.45 4.02
C PHE A 14 -30.50 16.44 3.92
N ASN A 15 -31.18 17.41 4.53
CA ASN A 15 -32.63 17.56 4.40
C ASN A 15 -33.05 17.83 2.94
N ALA A 16 -32.31 18.69 2.24
CA ALA A 16 -32.50 18.96 0.82
C ALA A 16 -32.31 17.70 -0.04
N LEU A 17 -31.35 16.84 0.33
CA LEU A 17 -31.13 15.55 -0.34
C LEU A 17 -32.30 14.58 -0.10
N GLN A 18 -32.77 14.46 1.14
CA GLN A 18 -33.88 13.56 1.50
C GLN A 18 -35.21 13.99 0.88
N LYS A 19 -35.53 15.28 0.98
CA LYS A 19 -36.75 15.88 0.41
C LYS A 19 -36.61 16.28 -1.07
N ARG A 20 -35.49 15.89 -1.70
CA ARG A 20 -35.22 16.05 -3.14
C ARG A 20 -35.39 17.48 -3.70
N PHE A 21 -35.03 18.53 -2.96
CA PHE A 21 -35.10 19.91 -3.46
C PHE A 21 -33.73 20.60 -3.54
N ASP A 22 -33.60 21.63 -4.39
CA ASP A 22 -32.41 22.49 -4.46
C ASP A 22 -32.68 23.90 -3.91
N TYR A 23 -31.64 24.51 -3.34
CA TYR A 23 -31.72 25.83 -2.71
C TYR A 23 -30.55 26.73 -3.11
N ARG A 24 -30.78 28.04 -3.09
CA ARG A 24 -29.75 29.07 -3.22
C ARG A 24 -29.62 29.86 -1.92
N VAL A 25 -28.38 30.26 -1.61
CA VAL A 25 -28.12 31.11 -0.44
C VAL A 25 -28.48 32.54 -0.83
N ARG A 26 -29.50 33.09 -0.16
CA ARG A 26 -29.87 34.49 -0.29
C ARG A 26 -28.95 35.39 0.53
N ARG A 27 -28.51 34.93 1.72
CA ARG A 27 -27.60 35.68 2.60
C ARG A 27 -26.78 34.76 3.48
N SER A 28 -25.49 35.04 3.65
CA SER A 28 -24.61 34.29 4.56
C SER A 28 -23.52 35.21 5.11
N ASN A 29 -23.56 35.52 6.40
CA ASN A 29 -22.54 36.32 7.09
C ASN A 29 -22.24 35.71 8.48
N HIS A 30 -21.36 36.30 9.29
CA HIS A 30 -20.93 35.71 10.58
C HIS A 30 -22.06 35.46 11.59
N THR A 31 -23.22 36.09 11.44
CA THR A 31 -24.33 36.02 12.41
C THR A 31 -25.64 35.47 11.84
N ARG A 32 -25.80 35.41 10.51
CA ARG A 32 -27.03 35.02 9.81
C ARG A 32 -26.77 34.13 8.61
N PHE A 33 -27.67 33.20 8.37
CA PHE A 33 -27.69 32.34 7.19
C PHE A 33 -29.13 32.19 6.69
N VAL A 34 -29.35 32.51 5.42
CA VAL A 34 -30.67 32.47 4.77
C VAL A 34 -30.55 31.73 3.45
N ALA A 35 -31.34 30.68 3.30
CA ALA A 35 -31.48 29.92 2.06
C ALA A 35 -32.92 30.02 1.56
N ILE A 36 -33.09 30.00 0.25
CA ILE A 36 -34.40 30.02 -0.43
C ILE A 36 -34.41 28.95 -1.50
N CYS A 37 -35.59 28.50 -1.90
CA CYS A 37 -35.69 27.55 -3.01
C CYS A 37 -35.15 28.17 -4.30
N ARG A 38 -34.65 27.33 -5.20
CA ARG A 38 -34.06 27.78 -6.45
C ARG A 38 -35.08 28.11 -7.53
N LYS A 39 -36.25 27.46 -7.51
CA LYS A 39 -37.38 27.80 -8.39
C LYS A 39 -37.89 29.20 -8.02
N ARG A 40 -38.08 30.07 -9.02
CA ARG A 40 -38.38 31.49 -8.82
C ARG A 40 -39.66 31.73 -8.04
N ASP A 41 -40.67 30.89 -8.28
CA ASP A 41 -42.01 31.06 -7.71
C ASP A 41 -42.24 30.23 -6.43
N CYS A 42 -41.16 29.62 -5.91
CA CYS A 42 -41.24 28.87 -4.67
C CYS A 42 -41.04 29.79 -3.45
N GLN A 43 -42.00 29.76 -2.53
CA GLN A 43 -41.99 30.59 -1.32
C GLN A 43 -41.16 30.01 -0.19
N TRP A 44 -40.54 28.83 -0.36
CA TRP A 44 -39.77 28.20 0.70
C TRP A 44 -38.52 29.00 1.07
N ILE A 45 -38.39 29.28 2.37
CA ILE A 45 -37.28 30.00 2.99
C ILE A 45 -36.82 29.26 4.25
N PHE A 46 -35.50 29.16 4.39
CA PHE A 46 -34.82 28.73 5.60
C PHE A 46 -34.04 29.91 6.20
N ARG A 47 -34.24 30.18 7.49
CA ARG A 47 -33.52 31.22 8.24
C ARG A 47 -32.85 30.62 9.45
N ALA A 48 -31.57 30.95 9.62
CA ALA A 48 -30.80 30.59 10.80
C ALA A 48 -29.94 31.76 11.28
N GLY A 49 -29.68 31.81 12.57
CA GLY A 49 -28.89 32.84 13.21
C GLY A 49 -27.99 32.29 14.32
N LYS A 50 -26.88 32.98 14.56
CA LYS A 50 -25.99 32.70 15.69
C LYS A 50 -26.70 33.10 16.99
N SER A 51 -26.50 32.33 18.06
CA SER A 51 -27.04 32.62 19.39
C SER A 51 -26.47 33.92 19.94
N ARG A 52 -27.17 34.53 20.91
CA ARG A 52 -26.75 35.81 21.52
C ARG A 52 -25.35 35.72 22.16
N ASN A 53 -25.04 34.60 22.80
CA ASN A 53 -23.72 34.31 23.36
C ASN A 53 -22.67 33.82 22.34
N GLY A 54 -23.04 33.70 21.06
CA GLY A 54 -22.13 33.30 20.00
C GLY A 54 -21.72 31.82 19.99
N THR A 55 -22.28 30.99 20.88
CA THR A 55 -21.84 29.60 21.08
C THR A 55 -22.43 28.63 20.05
N TYR A 56 -23.66 28.87 19.55
CA TYR A 56 -24.35 27.93 18.65
C TYR A 56 -25.16 28.64 17.56
N TRP A 57 -25.61 27.88 16.57
CA TRP A 57 -26.49 28.29 15.48
C TRP A 57 -27.87 27.68 15.65
N ASN A 58 -28.89 28.54 15.55
CA ASN A 58 -30.30 28.17 15.67
C ASN A 58 -31.01 28.36 14.35
N VAL A 59 -31.84 27.38 13.99
CA VAL A 59 -32.88 27.58 12.99
C VAL A 59 -33.90 28.53 13.61
N LYS A 60 -34.16 29.65 12.93
CA LYS A 60 -35.12 30.67 13.33
C LYS A 60 -36.46 30.42 12.68
N SER A 61 -36.46 30.00 11.42
CA SER A 61 -37.64 29.51 10.74
C SER A 61 -37.25 28.60 9.58
N ILE A 62 -38.11 27.62 9.32
CA ILE A 62 -38.07 26.77 8.15
C ILE A 62 -39.51 26.60 7.68
N ASP A 63 -39.76 26.93 6.42
CA ASP A 63 -41.08 26.66 5.84
C ASP A 63 -41.22 25.15 5.65
N SER A 64 -42.35 24.58 6.05
CA SER A 64 -42.59 23.13 6.07
C SER A 64 -42.75 22.55 4.68
N GLU A 65 -43.31 23.33 3.75
CA GLU A 65 -43.71 22.89 2.41
C GLU A 65 -43.12 23.78 1.32
N HIS A 66 -42.89 23.16 0.16
CA HIS A 66 -42.50 23.85 -1.06
C HIS A 66 -43.72 24.12 -1.93
N THR A 67 -44.01 25.38 -2.23
CA THR A 67 -45.11 25.76 -3.14
C THR A 67 -44.89 25.35 -4.61
N CYS A 68 -43.74 24.76 -4.93
CA CYS A 68 -43.40 24.37 -6.30
C CYS A 68 -43.81 22.94 -6.68
N GLY A 69 -44.55 22.26 -5.81
CA GLY A 69 -45.07 20.90 -5.98
C GLY A 69 -43.99 19.81 -6.01
N ASP A 70 -44.36 18.61 -5.56
CA ASP A 70 -43.58 17.36 -5.67
C ASP A 70 -43.60 16.78 -7.10
N ASN A 71 -43.57 17.64 -8.13
CA ASN A 71 -43.33 17.17 -9.49
C ASN A 71 -41.85 16.80 -9.60
N GLY A 72 -41.56 15.54 -9.29
CA GLY A 72 -40.28 14.83 -9.24
C GLY A 72 -39.39 14.89 -10.48
N ASN A 73 -39.48 15.95 -11.27
CA ASN A 73 -38.55 16.33 -12.31
C ASN A 73 -37.60 17.42 -11.78
N TYR A 74 -36.83 17.10 -10.74
CA TYR A 74 -35.61 17.86 -10.44
C TYR A 74 -34.53 17.46 -11.44
N ASN A 75 -34.75 17.78 -12.72
CA ASN A 75 -33.75 17.70 -13.78
C ASN A 75 -32.76 18.88 -13.65
N VAL A 76 -32.39 19.18 -12.42
CA VAL A 76 -31.57 20.30 -12.04
C VAL A 76 -30.34 19.70 -11.40
N ASN A 77 -29.20 19.86 -12.06
CA ASN A 77 -27.90 19.64 -11.45
C ASN A 77 -27.96 20.14 -10.00
N PHE A 78 -27.97 19.24 -9.00
CA PHE A 78 -28.07 19.64 -7.59
C PHE A 78 -26.79 20.39 -7.24
N HIS A 79 -26.77 21.70 -7.50
CA HIS A 79 -25.53 22.46 -7.50
C HIS A 79 -25.01 22.63 -6.08
N ARG A 80 -25.88 22.63 -5.06
CA ARG A 80 -25.52 23.02 -3.69
C ARG A 80 -25.48 21.92 -2.63
N VAL A 81 -25.97 20.71 -2.86
CA VAL A 81 -25.64 19.59 -1.96
C VAL A 81 -24.12 19.46 -1.96
N SER A 82 -23.50 19.78 -0.84
CA SER A 82 -22.05 19.89 -0.80
C SER A 82 -21.42 18.50 -1.02
N SER A 83 -20.22 18.45 -1.59
CA SER A 83 -19.46 17.20 -1.66
C SER A 83 -19.26 16.56 -0.28
N HIS A 84 -19.27 17.37 0.78
CA HIS A 84 -19.22 16.88 2.15
C HIS A 84 -20.45 16.07 2.54
N VAL A 85 -21.66 16.57 2.26
CA VAL A 85 -22.93 15.87 2.56
C VAL A 85 -23.03 14.57 1.78
N ILE A 86 -22.67 14.59 0.49
CA ILE A 86 -22.61 13.39 -0.34
C ILE A 86 -21.58 12.42 0.24
N GLY A 87 -20.36 12.89 0.50
CA GLY A 87 -19.28 12.06 1.05
C GLY A 87 -19.62 11.40 2.38
N GLN A 88 -20.39 12.06 3.25
CA GLN A 88 -20.85 11.47 4.51
C GLN A 88 -21.77 10.24 4.31
N GLN A 89 -22.54 10.18 3.22
CA GLN A 89 -23.35 8.99 2.91
C GLN A 89 -22.48 7.77 2.62
N PHE A 90 -21.30 7.98 2.02
CA PHE A 90 -20.37 6.92 1.63
C PHE A 90 -19.27 6.67 2.66
N ALA A 91 -19.18 7.46 3.75
CA ALA A 91 -18.07 7.38 4.69
C ALA A 91 -17.93 5.98 5.30
N ARG A 92 -19.06 5.31 5.62
CA ARG A 92 -19.05 3.94 6.15
C ARG A 92 -18.48 2.94 5.17
N ASN A 93 -18.71 3.11 3.87
CA ASN A 93 -18.18 2.22 2.85
C ASN A 93 -16.64 2.27 2.79
N PHE A 94 -16.04 3.41 3.13
CA PHE A 94 -14.58 3.57 3.13
C PHE A 94 -13.90 3.13 4.43
N VAL A 95 -14.64 2.58 5.40
CA VAL A 95 -14.05 2.00 6.62
C VAL A 95 -13.16 0.81 6.28
N ASP A 96 -13.58 -0.01 5.31
CA ASP A 96 -12.72 -1.04 4.73
C ASP A 96 -11.86 -0.42 3.61
N PRO A 97 -10.53 -0.38 3.77
CA PRO A 97 -9.65 0.14 2.73
C PRO A 97 -9.65 -0.67 1.43
N GLY A 98 -10.13 -1.92 1.46
CA GLY A 98 -10.35 -2.74 0.26
C GLY A 98 -11.53 -2.26 -0.59
N CYS A 99 -12.44 -1.46 -0.02
CA CYS A 99 -13.60 -0.94 -0.72
C CYS A 99 -13.20 0.16 -1.73
N ASN A 100 -13.12 -0.22 -3.00
CA ASN A 100 -12.73 0.69 -4.08
C ASN A 100 -13.94 1.30 -4.79
N ILE A 101 -14.68 2.16 -4.09
CA ILE A 101 -15.77 2.94 -4.71
C ILE A 101 -15.18 4.02 -5.63
N HIS A 102 -15.41 3.92 -6.92
CA HIS A 102 -15.01 4.92 -7.90
C HIS A 102 -15.98 6.12 -7.90
N PRO A 103 -15.54 7.31 -8.35
CA PRO A 103 -16.44 8.45 -8.50
C PRO A 103 -17.65 8.14 -9.39
N LYS A 104 -17.50 7.25 -10.38
CA LYS A 104 -18.61 6.79 -11.23
C LYS A 104 -19.67 6.04 -10.41
N ASP A 105 -19.24 5.18 -9.48
CA ASP A 105 -20.17 4.45 -8.60
C ASP A 105 -20.96 5.40 -7.70
N ILE A 106 -20.31 6.47 -7.20
CA ILE A 106 -21.00 7.55 -6.46
C ILE A 106 -22.02 8.26 -7.35
N MET A 107 -21.70 8.49 -8.62
CA MET A 107 -22.66 9.11 -9.57
C MET A 107 -23.86 8.19 -9.80
N THR A 108 -23.62 6.90 -10.03
CA THR A 108 -24.67 5.89 -10.21
C THR A 108 -25.56 5.78 -8.98
N ASP A 109 -24.98 5.60 -7.78
CA ASP A 109 -25.73 5.47 -6.53
C ASP A 109 -26.60 6.71 -6.24
N MET A 110 -26.08 7.91 -6.53
CA MET A 110 -26.81 9.17 -6.35
C MET A 110 -27.92 9.35 -7.39
N LYS A 111 -27.73 8.84 -8.61
CA LYS A 111 -28.79 8.79 -9.63
C LYS A 111 -29.88 7.81 -9.22
N ASP A 112 -29.51 6.61 -8.77
CA ASP A 112 -30.47 5.54 -8.49
C ASP A 112 -31.29 5.81 -7.22
N LYS A 113 -30.66 6.27 -6.13
CA LYS A 113 -31.35 6.52 -4.85
C LYS A 113 -32.07 7.86 -4.79
N HIS A 114 -31.49 8.87 -5.43
CA HIS A 114 -31.94 10.26 -5.26
C HIS A 114 -32.39 10.94 -6.56
N GLY A 115 -32.25 10.28 -7.72
CA GLY A 115 -32.53 10.89 -9.03
C GLY A 115 -31.52 11.98 -9.43
N ILE A 116 -30.35 12.03 -8.78
CA ILE A 116 -29.40 13.14 -8.90
C ILE A 116 -28.30 12.81 -9.90
N ASN A 117 -28.30 13.54 -11.03
CA ASN A 117 -27.18 13.52 -11.97
C ASN A 117 -26.00 14.33 -11.41
N LEU A 118 -24.97 13.64 -10.90
CA LEU A 118 -23.73 14.27 -10.41
C LEU A 118 -22.70 14.41 -11.52
N ILE A 119 -22.04 15.57 -11.59
CA ILE A 119 -20.81 15.72 -12.38
C ILE A 119 -19.64 14.98 -11.74
N TYR A 120 -18.74 14.41 -12.56
CA TYR A 120 -17.60 13.62 -12.10
C TYR A 120 -16.74 14.32 -11.05
N ASN A 121 -16.40 15.60 -11.27
CA ASN A 121 -15.60 16.40 -10.32
C ASN A 121 -16.26 16.51 -8.94
N LYS A 122 -17.59 16.54 -8.88
CA LYS A 122 -18.34 16.61 -7.62
C LYS A 122 -18.35 15.27 -6.91
N ALA A 123 -18.51 14.17 -7.65
CA ALA A 123 -18.37 12.82 -7.11
C ALA A 123 -16.95 12.56 -6.59
N TYR A 124 -15.92 12.98 -7.33
CA TYR A 124 -14.52 12.90 -6.90
C TYR A 124 -14.26 13.65 -5.59
N ARG A 125 -14.73 14.90 -5.48
CA ARG A 125 -14.63 15.67 -4.23
C ARG A 125 -15.44 15.04 -3.08
N SER A 126 -16.53 14.35 -3.39
CA SER A 126 -17.35 13.66 -2.38
C SER A 126 -16.62 12.44 -1.83
N LYS A 127 -15.99 11.65 -2.70
CA LYS A 127 -15.06 10.58 -2.31
C LYS A 127 -13.93 11.10 -1.43
N ASP A 128 -13.26 12.19 -1.82
CA ASP A 128 -12.17 12.79 -1.02
C ASP A 128 -12.68 13.25 0.37
N SER A 129 -13.89 13.81 0.44
CA SER A 129 -14.51 14.18 1.73
C SER A 129 -14.91 12.97 2.58
N ALA A 130 -15.35 11.86 1.97
CA ALA A 130 -15.67 10.63 2.68
C ALA A 130 -14.40 10.04 3.31
N LEU A 131 -13.34 9.90 2.52
CA LEU A 131 -12.02 9.43 2.97
C LEU A 131 -11.45 10.32 4.08
N HIS A 132 -11.54 11.65 3.95
CA HIS A 132 -11.11 12.57 5.01
C HIS A 132 -11.91 12.38 6.31
N SER A 133 -13.19 12.02 6.22
CA SER A 133 -14.03 11.81 7.40
C SER A 133 -13.67 10.52 8.14
N VAL A 134 -13.14 9.51 7.44
CA VAL A 134 -12.72 8.23 8.01
C VAL A 134 -11.27 8.25 8.49
N PHE A 135 -10.37 8.82 7.69
CA PHE A 135 -8.92 8.67 7.86
C PHE A 135 -8.20 9.94 8.34
N SER A 136 -8.96 10.97 8.71
CA SER A 136 -8.46 12.32 9.04
C SER A 136 -7.79 13.02 7.84
N ASP A 137 -7.39 14.28 8.04
CA ASP A 137 -6.68 15.03 7.01
C ASP A 137 -5.31 14.41 6.70
N ARG A 138 -4.92 14.47 5.42
CA ARG A 138 -3.64 13.92 4.93
C ARG A 138 -2.44 14.53 5.64
N TRP A 139 -2.45 15.84 5.89
CA TRP A 139 -1.34 16.53 6.54
C TRP A 139 -1.34 16.34 8.05
N GLU A 140 -2.52 16.39 8.67
CA GLU A 140 -2.68 16.06 10.10
C GLU A 140 -2.22 14.63 10.40
N SER A 141 -2.36 13.70 9.44
CA SER A 141 -1.91 12.32 9.62
C SER A 141 -0.40 12.18 9.84
N PHE A 142 0.44 13.13 9.39
CA PHE A 142 1.87 13.12 9.72
C PHE A 142 2.12 13.51 11.18
N LYS A 143 1.29 14.41 11.73
CA LYS A 143 1.40 14.83 13.13
C LYS A 143 1.02 13.72 14.10
N THR A 144 0.07 12.87 13.71
CA THR A 144 -0.37 11.73 14.53
C THR A 144 0.55 10.50 14.43
N LEU A 145 1.44 10.45 13.42
CA LEU A 145 2.25 9.26 13.16
C LEU A 145 3.20 8.95 14.32
N SER A 146 3.83 9.98 14.89
CA SER A 146 4.74 9.82 16.04
C SER A 146 4.03 9.28 17.27
N ALA A 147 2.88 9.84 17.62
CA ALA A 147 2.05 9.33 18.73
C ALA A 147 1.58 7.89 18.47
N TYR A 148 1.22 7.57 17.21
CA TYR A 148 0.84 6.22 16.83
C TYR A 148 1.99 5.22 16.97
N PHE A 149 3.18 5.55 16.46
CA PHE A 149 4.38 4.72 16.58
C PHE A 149 4.79 4.49 18.04
N HIS A 150 4.78 5.54 18.86
CA HIS A 150 5.02 5.43 20.30
C HIS A 150 4.04 4.47 20.99
N MET A 151 2.75 4.57 20.68
CA MET A 151 1.75 3.66 21.23
C MET A 151 1.91 2.23 20.70
N LEU A 152 2.35 2.07 19.45
CA LEU A 152 2.60 0.76 18.87
C LEU A 152 3.74 0.05 19.60
N GLU A 153 4.85 0.74 19.86
CA GLU A 153 5.98 0.20 20.65
C GLU A 153 5.56 -0.16 22.09
N LYS A 154 4.75 0.68 22.73
CA LYS A 154 4.22 0.40 24.06
C LYS A 154 3.27 -0.80 24.10
N SER A 155 2.49 -1.00 23.04
CA SER A 155 1.43 -2.02 23.01
C SER A 155 1.92 -3.37 22.48
N ASN A 156 3.03 -3.41 21.73
CA ASN A 156 3.64 -4.62 21.21
C ASN A 156 5.15 -4.59 21.47
N LEU A 157 5.55 -5.27 22.55
CA LEU A 157 6.94 -5.38 22.97
C LEU A 157 7.83 -5.87 21.81
N GLY A 158 9.04 -5.32 21.73
CA GLY A 158 9.99 -5.62 20.66
C GLY A 158 9.76 -4.83 19.36
N THR A 159 8.59 -4.21 19.14
CA THR A 159 8.35 -3.33 17.98
C THR A 159 9.40 -2.24 17.91
N LYS A 160 9.91 -2.00 16.70
CA LYS A 160 10.86 -0.93 16.41
C LYS A 160 10.26 0.05 15.41
N THR A 161 10.24 1.32 15.78
CA THR A 161 9.83 2.40 14.91
C THR A 161 10.86 3.52 14.90
N LYS A 162 10.89 4.27 13.81
CA LYS A 162 11.73 5.48 13.71
C LYS A 162 11.03 6.54 12.88
N ILE A 163 11.17 7.80 13.28
CA ILE A 163 10.81 8.96 12.45
C ILE A 163 12.05 9.84 12.29
N GLU A 164 12.29 10.27 11.06
CA GLU A 164 13.31 11.24 10.69
C GLU A 164 12.59 12.51 10.20
N THR A 165 13.04 13.67 10.67
CA THR A 165 12.59 14.97 10.18
C THR A 165 13.71 15.73 9.46
N ASP A 166 13.35 16.65 8.58
CA ASP A 166 14.30 17.60 8.02
C ASP A 166 14.65 18.73 9.02
N ARG A 167 15.53 19.64 8.60
CA ARG A 167 15.94 20.82 9.40
C ARG A 167 14.80 21.77 9.76
N LYS A 168 13.63 21.64 9.14
CA LYS A 168 12.42 22.43 9.39
C LYS A 168 11.38 21.64 10.19
N ASN A 169 11.77 20.54 10.84
CA ASN A 169 10.89 19.63 11.58
C ASN A 169 9.74 19.04 10.73
N ARG A 170 9.96 18.92 9.41
CA ARG A 170 8.99 18.27 8.52
C ARG A 170 9.33 16.80 8.39
N PHE A 171 8.30 15.96 8.35
CA PHE A 171 8.46 14.53 8.11
C PHE A 171 9.33 14.28 6.88
N LYS A 172 10.33 13.41 7.03
CA LYS A 172 11.23 13.01 5.95
C LYS A 172 11.15 11.50 5.73
N TYR A 173 11.40 10.72 6.78
CA TYR A 173 11.33 9.26 6.73
C TYR A 173 10.60 8.67 7.94
N GLY A 174 10.03 7.49 7.76
CA GLY A 174 9.43 6.68 8.81
C GLY A 174 9.81 5.20 8.64
N PHE A 175 9.95 4.48 9.73
CA PHE A 175 10.23 3.04 9.76
C PHE A 175 9.31 2.38 10.76
N MET A 176 8.78 1.21 10.41
CA MET A 176 7.92 0.43 11.27
C MET A 176 8.18 -1.06 11.05
N GLU A 177 8.39 -1.75 12.16
CA GLU A 177 8.58 -3.19 12.21
C GLU A 177 8.01 -3.75 13.52
N LEU A 178 7.22 -4.82 13.43
CA LEU A 178 6.52 -5.38 14.59
C LEU A 178 7.43 -6.38 15.32
N GLY A 179 7.37 -6.38 16.66
CA GLY A 179 8.28 -7.14 17.51
C GLY A 179 8.24 -8.64 17.24
N ASP A 180 7.04 -9.22 17.15
CA ASP A 180 6.87 -10.65 16.84
C ASP A 180 7.49 -11.04 15.50
N TYR A 181 7.46 -10.12 14.51
CA TYR A 181 8.03 -10.37 13.20
C TYR A 181 9.57 -10.31 13.20
N ILE A 182 10.16 -9.42 14.02
CA ILE A 182 11.61 -9.35 14.26
C ILE A 182 12.09 -10.64 14.91
N GLU A 183 11.40 -11.07 15.97
CA GLU A 183 11.74 -12.28 16.71
C GLU A 183 11.68 -13.51 15.80
N GLY A 184 10.58 -13.69 15.07
CA GLY A 184 10.45 -14.79 14.14
C GLY A 184 11.54 -14.78 13.06
N PHE A 185 11.88 -13.60 12.52
CA PHE A 185 12.93 -13.50 11.50
C PHE A 185 14.29 -13.93 12.03
N ASN A 186 14.65 -13.47 13.23
CA ASN A 186 15.95 -13.74 13.84
C ASN A 186 16.09 -15.16 14.40
N THR A 187 14.99 -15.92 14.56
CA THR A 187 15.01 -17.25 15.19
C THR A 187 14.73 -18.40 14.23
N ILE A 188 13.74 -18.27 13.34
CA ILE A 188 13.20 -19.40 12.55
C ILE A 188 13.14 -19.17 11.05
N ILE A 189 13.21 -17.92 10.59
CA ILE A 189 13.12 -17.61 9.15
C ILE A 189 14.49 -17.73 8.49
N LYS A 190 14.50 -18.25 7.26
CA LYS A 190 15.72 -18.33 6.44
C LYS A 190 16.27 -16.90 6.23
N PRO A 191 17.59 -16.65 6.37
CA PRO A 191 18.19 -15.31 6.30
C PRO A 191 18.32 -14.80 4.86
N VAL A 192 17.20 -14.76 4.14
CA VAL A 192 17.09 -14.19 2.80
C VAL A 192 15.89 -13.27 2.77
N ILE A 193 16.08 -12.06 2.26
CA ILE A 193 15.04 -11.04 2.18
C ILE A 193 14.99 -10.44 0.79
N ALA A 194 13.80 -10.06 0.34
CA ALA A 194 13.59 -9.24 -0.82
C ALA A 194 13.18 -7.83 -0.40
N VAL A 195 13.76 -6.82 -1.03
CA VAL A 195 13.38 -5.41 -0.85
C VAL A 195 12.80 -4.84 -2.13
N ASP A 196 11.76 -4.02 -2.00
CA ASP A 196 11.09 -3.36 -3.11
C ASP A 196 10.47 -2.02 -2.67
N ALA A 197 10.14 -1.18 -3.63
CA ALA A 197 9.53 0.12 -3.42
C ALA A 197 8.24 0.25 -4.22
N THR A 198 7.27 0.96 -3.65
CA THR A 198 6.10 1.39 -4.39
C THR A 198 5.74 2.84 -4.12
N HIS A 199 5.46 3.58 -5.20
CA HIS A 199 4.92 4.93 -5.10
C HIS A 199 3.54 4.95 -4.43
N LEU A 200 3.40 5.86 -3.47
CA LEU A 200 2.12 6.25 -2.91
C LEU A 200 1.35 7.09 -3.94
N LYS A 201 0.03 6.93 -3.97
CA LYS A 201 -0.88 7.61 -4.91
C LYS A 201 -1.66 8.74 -4.24
N SER A 202 -1.28 9.13 -3.03
CA SER A 202 -1.86 10.26 -2.31
C SER A 202 -1.31 11.58 -2.86
N LYS A 203 -1.98 12.71 -2.58
CA LYS A 203 -1.52 14.05 -2.99
C LYS A 203 -0.19 14.47 -2.36
N THR A 204 0.23 13.80 -1.29
CA THR A 204 1.50 14.07 -0.60
C THR A 204 2.67 13.42 -1.32
N ASN A 205 2.40 12.57 -2.33
CA ASN A 205 3.36 11.69 -2.97
C ASN A 205 4.13 10.88 -1.91
N GLY A 206 5.25 10.27 -2.31
CA GLY A 206 6.10 9.46 -1.45
C GLY A 206 6.17 8.01 -1.90
N VAL A 207 6.92 7.23 -1.14
CA VAL A 207 7.27 5.85 -1.46
C VAL A 207 7.15 5.01 -0.21
N LEU A 208 6.52 3.85 -0.36
CA LEU A 208 6.52 2.78 0.63
C LEU A 208 7.62 1.80 0.23
N LEU A 209 8.63 1.67 1.09
CA LEU A 209 9.70 0.68 1.01
C LEU A 209 9.24 -0.55 1.79
N VAL A 210 9.44 -1.73 1.24
CA VAL A 210 8.96 -2.98 1.84
C VAL A 210 10.09 -4.00 1.84
N THR A 211 10.26 -4.66 2.97
CA THR A 211 11.12 -5.84 3.11
C THR A 211 10.24 -7.05 3.41
N VAL A 212 10.45 -8.13 2.66
CA VAL A 212 9.76 -9.42 2.87
C VAL A 212 10.77 -10.57 2.85
N SER A 213 10.42 -11.66 3.52
CA SER A 213 11.07 -12.96 3.43
C SER A 213 10.02 -14.02 3.12
N LYS A 214 10.36 -15.29 3.35
CA LYS A 214 9.46 -16.43 3.29
C LYS A 214 9.55 -17.24 4.57
N ASP A 215 8.41 -17.69 5.07
CA ASP A 215 8.37 -18.68 6.15
C ASP A 215 8.66 -20.10 5.66
N GLY A 216 8.64 -21.06 6.59
CA GLY A 216 8.88 -22.47 6.30
C GLY A 216 7.92 -23.07 5.28
N ASN A 217 6.74 -22.49 5.11
CA ASN A 217 5.73 -22.91 4.14
C ASN A 217 5.80 -22.10 2.83
N GLU A 218 6.92 -21.45 2.57
CA GLU A 218 7.17 -20.61 1.38
C GLU A 218 6.18 -19.42 1.22
N MET A 219 5.41 -19.10 2.27
CA MET A 219 4.48 -17.98 2.27
C MET A 219 5.22 -16.66 2.54
N ILE A 220 4.69 -15.55 2.01
CA ILE A 220 5.27 -14.22 2.19
C ILE A 220 5.33 -13.86 3.68
N TYR A 221 6.51 -13.56 4.20
CA TYR A 221 6.73 -13.09 5.56
C TYR A 221 7.13 -11.60 5.54
N PRO A 222 6.22 -10.66 5.82
CA PRO A 222 6.58 -9.23 5.81
C PRO A 222 7.45 -8.90 7.01
N LEU A 223 8.62 -8.34 6.76
CA LEU A 223 9.57 -7.99 7.82
C LEU A 223 9.35 -6.52 8.22
N ALA A 224 9.77 -5.58 7.36
CA ALA A 224 9.79 -4.16 7.69
C ALA A 224 9.15 -3.27 6.63
N PHE A 225 8.71 -2.09 7.06
CA PHE A 225 8.08 -1.07 6.21
C PHE A 225 8.74 0.29 6.41
N GLY A 226 9.14 0.92 5.30
CA GLY A 226 9.71 2.27 5.27
C GLY A 226 8.78 3.24 4.56
N PHE A 227 8.65 4.43 5.11
CA PHE A 227 7.90 5.54 4.53
C PHE A 227 8.87 6.64 4.14
N ALA A 228 8.96 6.96 2.85
CA ALA A 228 9.90 7.97 2.36
C ALA A 228 9.22 9.01 1.47
N ASN A 229 9.81 10.20 1.42
CA ASN A 229 9.34 11.28 0.56
C ASN A 229 9.67 11.05 -0.94
N SER A 230 10.70 10.26 -1.24
CA SER A 230 11.07 9.85 -2.61
C SER A 230 11.88 8.56 -2.60
N GLU A 231 11.96 7.89 -3.75
CA GLU A 231 12.87 6.76 -3.95
C GLU A 231 14.22 7.30 -4.44
N CYS A 232 15.23 7.29 -3.57
CA CYS A 232 16.56 7.80 -3.89
C CYS A 232 17.63 7.10 -3.03
N SER A 233 18.90 7.35 -3.33
CA SER A 233 20.01 6.80 -2.53
C SER A 233 19.87 7.14 -1.04
N LYS A 234 19.46 8.38 -0.70
CA LYS A 234 19.34 8.81 0.70
C LYS A 234 18.23 8.07 1.46
N SER A 235 17.09 7.81 0.82
CA SER A 235 15.98 7.09 1.45
C SER A 235 16.31 5.60 1.60
N TRP A 236 16.91 5.00 0.58
CA TRP A 236 17.34 3.60 0.62
C TRP A 236 18.46 3.36 1.65
N THR A 237 19.49 4.20 1.70
CA THR A 237 20.54 4.09 2.74
C THR A 237 19.96 4.23 4.14
N TRP A 238 19.05 5.19 4.37
CA TRP A 238 18.40 5.35 5.67
C TRP A 238 17.56 4.14 6.05
N PHE A 239 16.73 3.64 5.13
CA PHE A 239 15.88 2.47 5.36
C PHE A 239 16.70 1.20 5.63
N LEU A 240 17.73 0.94 4.82
CA LEU A 240 18.63 -0.18 5.01
C LEU A 240 19.39 -0.09 6.34
N LYS A 241 19.71 1.12 6.81
CA LYS A 241 20.29 1.29 8.16
C LYS A 241 19.32 0.87 9.25
N GLN A 242 18.04 1.27 9.15
CA GLN A 242 17.04 0.83 10.14
C GLN A 242 16.86 -0.69 10.10
N LEU A 243 16.80 -1.27 8.90
CA LEU A 243 16.70 -2.72 8.69
C LEU A 243 17.94 -3.48 9.18
N HIS A 244 19.13 -2.91 9.07
CA HIS A 244 20.35 -3.50 9.59
C HIS A 244 20.31 -3.59 11.13
N ASP A 245 19.80 -2.55 11.79
CA ASP A 245 19.85 -2.44 13.26
C ASP A 245 18.84 -3.36 13.99
N VAL A 246 17.90 -3.95 13.26
CA VAL A 246 16.84 -4.85 13.78
C VAL A 246 17.13 -6.33 13.48
N ILE A 247 18.01 -6.60 12.52
CA ILE A 247 18.45 -7.95 12.19
C ILE A 247 19.61 -8.31 13.13
N LEU A 248 19.53 -9.47 13.78
CA LEU A 248 20.53 -9.91 14.74
C LEU A 248 21.88 -10.26 14.07
N HIS A 249 21.83 -10.89 12.91
CA HIS A 249 22.99 -11.35 12.13
C HIS A 249 22.99 -10.79 10.70
N PRO A 250 23.12 -9.47 10.51
CA PRO A 250 23.02 -8.83 9.20
C PRO A 250 24.08 -9.32 8.20
N GLU A 251 25.23 -9.79 8.68
CA GLU A 251 26.30 -10.40 7.89
C GLU A 251 25.90 -11.73 7.24
N LEU A 252 24.92 -12.44 7.80
CA LEU A 252 24.43 -13.72 7.29
C LEU A 252 23.30 -13.54 6.25
N VAL A 253 22.74 -12.34 6.14
CA VAL A 253 21.57 -12.08 5.30
C VAL A 253 21.93 -11.95 3.82
N MET A 254 21.14 -12.64 3.00
CA MET A 254 21.10 -12.43 1.55
C MET A 254 19.98 -11.46 1.18
N ILE A 255 20.33 -10.29 0.64
CA ILE A 255 19.35 -9.30 0.18
C ILE A 255 19.17 -9.41 -1.33
N VAL A 256 17.94 -9.59 -1.78
CA VAL A 256 17.55 -9.63 -3.19
C VAL A 256 16.75 -8.37 -3.52
N SER A 257 17.13 -7.65 -4.56
CA SER A 257 16.45 -6.42 -4.95
C SER A 257 16.38 -6.24 -6.45
N ASP A 258 15.62 -5.25 -6.90
CA ASP A 258 15.81 -4.72 -8.25
C ASP A 258 17.21 -4.06 -8.41
N ARG A 259 17.47 -3.49 -9.60
CA ARG A 259 18.74 -2.82 -9.91
C ARG A 259 18.68 -1.29 -9.71
N HIS A 260 17.81 -0.78 -8.85
CA HIS A 260 17.78 0.65 -8.56
C HIS A 260 19.12 1.10 -7.93
N THR A 261 19.70 2.18 -8.46
CA THR A 261 21.04 2.66 -8.05
C THR A 261 21.07 3.07 -6.58
N GLY A 262 19.94 3.58 -6.05
CA GLY A 262 19.78 3.91 -4.64
C GLY A 262 19.97 2.71 -3.71
N ILE A 263 19.48 1.53 -4.10
CA ILE A 263 19.64 0.30 -3.32
C ILE A 263 21.12 -0.11 -3.33
N SER A 264 21.74 -0.14 -4.50
CA SER A 264 23.16 -0.51 -4.63
C SER A 264 24.08 0.40 -3.80
N ASN A 265 23.76 1.70 -3.74
CA ASN A 265 24.48 2.66 -2.89
C ASN A 265 24.27 2.38 -1.39
N GLY A 266 23.02 2.13 -0.99
CA GLY A 266 22.69 1.80 0.40
C GLY A 266 23.32 0.48 0.86
N MET A 267 23.31 -0.55 0.00
CA MET A 267 23.98 -1.84 0.27
C MET A 267 25.47 -1.64 0.55
N ARG A 268 26.19 -0.90 -0.30
CA ARG A 268 27.62 -0.58 -0.09
C ARG A 268 27.88 0.22 1.18
N ALA A 269 26.95 1.08 1.59
CA ALA A 269 27.13 1.93 2.76
C ALA A 269 26.83 1.23 4.08
N ILE A 270 25.85 0.31 4.09
CA ILE A 270 25.30 -0.27 5.32
C ILE A 270 25.68 -1.75 5.49
N PHE A 271 25.57 -2.54 4.42
CA PHE A 271 25.80 -3.97 4.43
C PHE A 271 27.17 -4.29 3.82
N LEU A 272 28.25 -3.80 4.46
CA LEU A 272 29.63 -3.91 3.95
C LEU A 272 30.05 -5.36 3.66
N ASN A 273 29.64 -6.30 4.52
CA ASN A 273 29.85 -7.74 4.37
C ASN A 273 28.60 -8.49 3.92
N GLY A 274 27.50 -7.78 3.64
CA GLY A 274 26.23 -8.39 3.29
C GLY A 274 26.19 -8.86 1.85
N ALA A 275 25.51 -9.97 1.62
CA ALA A 275 25.35 -10.52 0.28
C ALA A 275 24.21 -9.81 -0.46
N HIS A 276 24.50 -9.32 -1.67
CA HIS A 276 23.51 -8.65 -2.52
C HIS A 276 23.28 -9.42 -3.82
N GLY A 277 22.03 -9.85 -4.01
CA GLY A 277 21.53 -10.44 -5.24
C GLY A 277 20.65 -9.47 -6.01
N VAL A 278 20.79 -9.50 -7.34
CA VAL A 278 19.86 -8.81 -8.24
C VAL A 278 18.72 -9.76 -8.63
N CYS A 279 17.51 -9.22 -8.70
CA CYS A 279 16.32 -9.94 -9.12
C CYS A 279 16.50 -10.44 -10.56
N ALA A 280 16.39 -11.76 -10.75
CA ALA A 280 16.60 -12.40 -12.04
C ALA A 280 15.62 -11.91 -13.10
N TYR A 281 14.36 -11.65 -12.71
CA TYR A 281 13.34 -11.13 -13.62
C TYR A 281 13.67 -9.71 -14.13
N HIS A 282 14.03 -8.82 -13.22
CA HIS A 282 14.42 -7.45 -13.57
C HIS A 282 15.70 -7.41 -14.40
N LEU A 283 16.69 -8.26 -14.08
CA LEU A 283 17.89 -8.38 -14.89
C LEU A 283 17.57 -8.90 -16.29
N ALA A 284 16.79 -9.96 -16.41
CA ALA A 284 16.32 -10.49 -17.70
C ALA A 284 15.64 -9.40 -18.55
N LYS A 285 14.76 -8.58 -17.94
CA LYS A 285 14.10 -7.46 -18.63
C LYS A 285 15.11 -6.42 -19.15
N ASN A 286 16.16 -6.12 -18.39
CA ASN A 286 17.22 -5.20 -18.83
C ASN A 286 18.06 -5.79 -19.96
N LEU A 287 18.37 -7.10 -19.92
CA LEU A 287 19.13 -7.78 -20.97
C LEU A 287 18.35 -7.81 -22.30
N LYS A 288 17.02 -7.96 -22.26
CA LYS A 288 16.16 -7.90 -23.47
C LYS A 288 16.31 -6.60 -24.26
N GLN A 289 16.65 -5.49 -23.61
CA GLN A 289 16.83 -4.20 -24.28
C GLN A 289 18.09 -4.18 -25.16
N HIS A 290 19.05 -5.05 -24.88
CA HIS A 290 20.35 -5.11 -25.56
C HIS A 290 20.39 -6.16 -26.69
N CYS A 291 19.24 -6.79 -27.04
CA CYS A 291 19.19 -7.90 -27.99
C CYS A 291 17.98 -7.90 -28.92
N ARG A 292 18.21 -8.24 -30.20
CA ARG A 292 17.16 -8.45 -31.21
C ARG A 292 16.50 -9.84 -31.10
N LYS A 293 17.28 -10.90 -30.88
CA LYS A 293 16.79 -12.28 -30.64
C LYS A 293 16.57 -12.51 -29.14
N ARG A 294 15.34 -12.26 -28.67
CA ARG A 294 15.02 -12.17 -27.23
C ARG A 294 14.76 -13.52 -26.54
N GLY A 295 14.41 -14.57 -27.28
CA GLY A 295 14.08 -15.89 -26.72
C GLY A 295 15.31 -16.62 -26.18
N ASP A 296 16.30 -16.80 -27.05
CA ASP A 296 17.52 -17.57 -26.75
C ASP A 296 18.30 -16.99 -25.57
N VAL A 297 18.47 -15.66 -25.53
CA VAL A 297 19.12 -14.95 -24.40
C VAL A 297 18.48 -15.31 -23.07
N ILE A 298 17.15 -15.33 -23.02
CA ILE A 298 16.38 -15.49 -21.79
C ILE A 298 16.43 -16.92 -21.29
N TYR A 299 16.35 -17.88 -22.22
CA TYR A 299 16.56 -19.28 -21.92
C TYR A 299 17.93 -19.49 -21.25
N HIS A 300 19.03 -19.17 -21.94
CA HIS A 300 20.38 -19.40 -21.43
C HIS A 300 20.63 -18.63 -20.13
N TYR A 301 20.18 -17.37 -20.03
CA TYR A 301 20.32 -16.59 -18.81
C TYR A 301 19.61 -17.22 -17.61
N TYR A 302 18.35 -17.63 -17.75
CA TYR A 302 17.64 -18.22 -16.62
C TYR A 302 18.21 -19.58 -16.24
N HIS A 303 18.52 -20.44 -17.22
CA HIS A 303 19.16 -21.72 -16.92
C HIS A 303 20.50 -21.52 -16.21
N ALA A 304 21.33 -20.56 -16.64
CA ALA A 304 22.58 -20.24 -15.95
C ALA A 304 22.32 -19.67 -14.55
N ALA A 305 21.42 -18.69 -14.41
CA ALA A 305 21.14 -18.06 -13.12
C ALA A 305 20.65 -19.07 -12.07
N TYR A 306 19.89 -20.08 -12.48
CA TYR A 306 19.32 -21.11 -11.60
C TYR A 306 20.14 -22.40 -11.51
N ALA A 307 21.20 -22.55 -12.30
CA ALA A 307 22.04 -23.74 -12.30
C ALA A 307 22.51 -24.10 -10.89
N ASP A 308 22.45 -25.39 -10.58
CA ASP A 308 22.82 -25.95 -9.27
C ASP A 308 24.29 -26.38 -9.22
N ARG A 309 24.94 -26.51 -10.39
CA ARG A 309 26.33 -26.95 -10.55
C ARG A 309 27.16 -25.93 -11.31
N VAL A 310 28.44 -25.80 -10.92
CA VAL A 310 29.37 -24.84 -11.53
C VAL A 310 29.67 -25.23 -12.97
N GLU A 311 29.77 -26.52 -13.27
CA GLU A 311 30.01 -27.03 -14.62
C GLU A 311 28.86 -26.66 -15.57
N GLU A 312 27.62 -26.84 -15.10
CA GLU A 312 26.42 -26.49 -15.87
C GLU A 312 26.35 -24.97 -16.09
N PHE A 313 26.61 -24.18 -15.05
CA PHE A 313 26.68 -22.73 -15.16
C PHE A 313 27.70 -22.29 -16.21
N ASN A 314 28.93 -22.82 -16.14
CA ASN A 314 30.02 -22.45 -17.05
C ASN A 314 29.68 -22.83 -18.50
N ARG A 315 29.11 -24.01 -18.73
CA ARG A 315 28.64 -24.44 -20.05
C ARG A 315 27.61 -23.46 -20.62
N LEU A 316 26.57 -23.14 -19.85
CA LEU A 316 25.50 -22.22 -20.27
C LEU A 316 26.02 -20.80 -20.51
N MET A 317 26.95 -20.32 -19.70
CA MET A 317 27.58 -19.01 -19.91
C MET A 317 28.50 -18.98 -21.13
N ALA A 318 29.18 -20.08 -21.45
CA ALA A 318 29.99 -20.20 -22.67
C ALA A 318 29.12 -20.23 -23.94
N GLU A 319 28.02 -20.99 -23.91
CA GLU A 319 27.00 -20.99 -24.96
C GLU A 319 26.41 -19.58 -25.17
N LEU A 320 26.02 -18.92 -24.07
CA LEU A 320 25.53 -17.55 -24.11
C LEU A 320 26.57 -16.58 -24.69
N LYS A 321 27.85 -16.73 -24.36
CA LYS A 321 28.93 -15.89 -24.90
C LYS A 321 29.12 -16.09 -26.40
N SER A 322 29.03 -17.32 -26.88
CA SER A 322 29.14 -17.65 -28.30
C SER A 322 28.01 -17.01 -29.11
N ILE A 323 26.77 -17.08 -28.62
CA ILE A 323 25.60 -16.59 -29.34
C ILE A 323 25.41 -15.06 -29.13
N HIS A 324 25.69 -14.57 -27.92
CA HIS A 324 25.37 -13.22 -27.46
C HIS A 324 26.50 -12.59 -26.61
N PRO A 325 27.68 -12.30 -27.19
CA PRO A 325 28.84 -11.80 -26.45
C PRO A 325 28.58 -10.50 -25.68
N LYS A 326 27.79 -9.57 -26.24
CA LYS A 326 27.42 -8.33 -25.54
C LYS A 326 26.59 -8.56 -24.28
N VAL A 327 25.70 -9.56 -24.28
CA VAL A 327 24.92 -9.92 -23.09
C VAL A 327 25.82 -10.54 -22.04
N TYR A 328 26.73 -11.41 -22.46
CA TYR A 328 27.74 -11.99 -21.58
C TYR A 328 28.55 -10.89 -20.90
N ASP A 329 29.06 -9.91 -21.64
CA ASP A 329 29.84 -8.80 -21.08
C ASP A 329 29.03 -7.98 -20.05
N GLU A 330 27.75 -7.72 -20.33
CA GLU A 330 26.85 -7.05 -19.38
C GLU A 330 26.61 -7.88 -18.11
N LEU A 331 26.47 -9.20 -18.23
CA LEU A 331 26.34 -10.10 -17.07
C LEU A 331 27.61 -10.11 -16.21
N VAL A 332 28.78 -10.15 -16.86
CA VAL A 332 30.07 -10.07 -16.16
C VAL A 332 30.19 -8.74 -15.42
N LYS A 333 29.81 -7.61 -16.04
CA LYS A 333 29.78 -6.29 -15.39
C LYS A 333 28.82 -6.22 -14.20
N VAL A 334 27.69 -6.93 -14.26
CA VAL A 334 26.76 -7.03 -13.11
C VAL A 334 27.41 -7.75 -11.93
N GLY A 335 28.27 -8.73 -12.22
CA GLY A 335 28.89 -9.61 -11.25
C GLY A 335 28.14 -10.93 -11.12
N ILE A 336 28.82 -12.03 -11.45
CA ILE A 336 28.26 -13.39 -11.50
C ILE A 336 27.59 -13.78 -10.17
N GLN A 337 28.25 -13.47 -9.06
CA GLN A 337 27.77 -13.72 -7.70
C GLN A 337 26.43 -13.02 -7.38
N LYS A 338 26.06 -11.97 -8.12
CA LYS A 338 24.82 -11.23 -7.92
C LYS A 338 23.61 -11.85 -8.60
N PHE A 339 23.77 -12.67 -9.63
CA PHE A 339 22.62 -13.28 -10.31
C PHE A 339 22.66 -14.81 -10.33
N SER A 340 23.84 -15.42 -10.23
CA SER A 340 23.99 -16.88 -10.20
C SER A 340 23.69 -17.43 -8.82
N ARG A 341 22.90 -18.51 -8.78
CA ARG A 341 22.64 -19.28 -7.57
C ARG A 341 23.91 -19.95 -7.05
N VAL A 342 24.60 -20.71 -7.91
CA VAL A 342 25.76 -21.54 -7.51
C VAL A 342 26.98 -20.70 -7.11
N HIS A 343 27.13 -19.49 -7.66
CA HIS A 343 28.20 -18.55 -7.29
C HIS A 343 27.77 -17.50 -6.25
N SER A 344 26.55 -17.60 -5.71
CA SER A 344 26.07 -16.67 -4.69
C SER A 344 26.89 -16.83 -3.40
N PRO A 345 27.32 -15.73 -2.75
CA PRO A 345 28.14 -15.82 -1.53
C PRO A 345 27.33 -16.32 -0.32
N ARG A 346 26.00 -16.33 -0.42
CA ARG A 346 25.06 -16.87 0.58
C ARG A 346 23.98 -17.68 -0.13
N LYS A 347 23.40 -18.63 0.62
CA LYS A 347 22.25 -19.42 0.16
C LYS A 347 21.07 -18.47 -0.12
N ARG A 348 20.55 -18.53 -1.35
CA ARG A 348 19.37 -17.75 -1.77
C ARG A 348 18.05 -18.42 -1.43
N TYR A 349 18.06 -19.70 -1.03
CA TYR A 349 16.87 -20.49 -0.74
C TYR A 349 15.78 -20.37 -1.82
N HIS A 350 16.18 -20.44 -3.10
CA HIS A 350 15.31 -20.26 -4.28
C HIS A 350 14.66 -18.87 -4.43
N MET A 351 14.98 -17.91 -3.57
CA MET A 351 14.58 -16.51 -3.72
C MET A 351 15.50 -15.81 -4.72
N MET A 352 15.24 -16.02 -6.01
CA MET A 352 16.00 -15.40 -7.10
C MET A 352 15.32 -14.13 -7.64
N THR A 353 14.10 -13.83 -7.20
CA THR A 353 13.28 -12.71 -7.67
C THR A 353 12.67 -11.92 -6.53
N THR A 354 12.21 -10.70 -6.85
CA THR A 354 11.45 -9.81 -5.96
C THR A 354 9.94 -10.03 -6.03
N ASN A 355 9.46 -11.09 -6.71
CA ASN A 355 8.04 -11.34 -6.94
C ASN A 355 7.20 -11.37 -5.65
N ILE A 356 7.78 -11.84 -4.54
CA ILE A 356 7.10 -11.85 -3.24
C ILE A 356 6.88 -10.43 -2.70
N ALA A 357 7.82 -9.53 -2.93
CA ALA A 357 7.72 -8.12 -2.55
C ALA A 357 6.71 -7.40 -3.46
N GLU A 358 6.73 -7.70 -4.77
CA GLU A 358 5.78 -7.18 -5.75
C GLU A 358 4.33 -7.66 -5.48
N SER A 359 4.15 -8.93 -5.10
CA SER A 359 2.88 -9.50 -4.65
C SER A 359 2.37 -8.82 -3.38
N LYS A 360 3.24 -8.59 -2.39
CA LYS A 360 2.89 -7.83 -1.19
C LYS A 360 2.50 -6.38 -1.55
N ASN A 361 3.27 -5.74 -2.42
CA ASN A 361 2.97 -4.41 -2.93
C ASN A 361 1.59 -4.36 -3.62
N SER A 362 1.21 -5.41 -4.34
CA SER A 362 -0.12 -5.55 -4.96
C SER A 362 -1.24 -5.58 -3.91
N CYS A 363 -1.06 -6.29 -2.79
CA CYS A 363 -2.00 -6.30 -1.67
C CYS A 363 -2.20 -4.90 -1.04
N LEU A 364 -1.21 -4.03 -1.17
CA LEU A 364 -1.24 -2.67 -0.62
C LEU A 364 -1.75 -1.63 -1.63
N LEU A 365 -2.14 -2.02 -2.86
CA LEU A 365 -2.60 -1.08 -3.90
C LEU A 365 -3.77 -0.19 -3.43
N ALA A 366 -4.73 -0.78 -2.72
CA ALA A 366 -5.93 -0.08 -2.26
C ALA A 366 -5.61 1.04 -1.27
N ILE A 367 -4.58 0.84 -0.43
CA ILE A 367 -4.23 1.78 0.64
C ILE A 367 -3.26 2.88 0.21
N ARG A 368 -2.65 2.80 -0.97
CA ARG A 368 -1.65 3.80 -1.44
C ARG A 368 -2.18 5.23 -1.53
N LYS A 369 -3.50 5.42 -1.51
CA LYS A 369 -4.17 6.74 -1.55
C LYS A 369 -4.48 7.30 -0.16
N LEU A 370 -4.33 6.49 0.89
CA LEU A 370 -4.68 6.86 2.26
C LEU A 370 -3.62 7.78 2.87
N PRO A 371 -3.98 8.52 3.93
CA PRO A 371 -3.02 9.22 4.79
C PRO A 371 -1.99 8.26 5.40
N ILE A 372 -0.77 8.74 5.68
CA ILE A 372 0.37 7.89 6.08
C ILE A 372 0.10 7.08 7.36
N THR A 373 -0.47 7.70 8.39
CA THR A 373 -0.82 7.00 9.63
C THR A 373 -1.86 5.90 9.39
N SER A 374 -2.78 6.12 8.44
CA SER A 374 -3.79 5.12 8.07
C SER A 374 -3.16 3.94 7.30
N ILE A 375 -2.14 4.21 6.47
CA ILE A 375 -1.34 3.14 5.83
C ILE A 375 -0.65 2.30 6.91
N ALA A 376 0.02 2.94 7.88
CA ALA A 376 0.69 2.23 8.97
C ALA A 376 -0.28 1.38 9.81
N LYS A 377 -1.46 1.93 10.16
CA LYS A 377 -2.53 1.21 10.85
C LYS A 377 -3.02 0.00 10.06
N PHE A 378 -3.28 0.17 8.77
CA PHE A 378 -3.73 -0.92 7.93
C PHE A 378 -2.68 -2.02 7.79
N ILE A 379 -1.41 -1.65 7.61
CA ILE A 379 -0.31 -2.63 7.58
C ILE A 379 -0.32 -3.43 8.88
N ARG A 380 -0.37 -2.77 10.03
CA ARG A 380 -0.46 -3.42 11.34
C ARG A 380 -1.68 -4.36 11.42
N ASP A 381 -2.87 -3.92 11.00
CA ASP A 381 -4.10 -4.76 10.99
C ASP A 381 -3.98 -5.97 10.05
N LEU A 382 -3.35 -5.78 8.89
CA LEU A 382 -3.11 -6.84 7.92
C LEU A 382 -2.16 -7.91 8.48
N LEU A 383 -1.05 -7.48 9.09
CA LEU A 383 -0.07 -8.37 9.68
C LEU A 383 -0.63 -9.13 10.88
N GLN A 384 -1.45 -8.48 11.71
CA GLN A 384 -2.12 -9.14 12.84
C GLN A 384 -3.11 -10.21 12.37
N ARG A 385 -3.90 -9.94 11.32
CA ARG A 385 -4.79 -10.96 10.74
C ARG A 385 -4.03 -12.15 10.18
N TRP A 386 -2.93 -11.90 9.45
CA TRP A 386 -2.09 -12.96 8.89
C TRP A 386 -1.47 -13.82 10.01
N PHE A 387 -0.93 -13.17 11.04
CA PHE A 387 -0.33 -13.86 12.17
C PHE A 387 -1.37 -14.70 12.94
N HIS A 388 -2.57 -14.15 13.18
CA HIS A 388 -3.66 -14.88 13.82
C HIS A 388 -4.08 -16.11 13.02
N HIS A 389 -4.25 -15.97 11.70
CA HIS A 389 -4.60 -17.10 10.83
C HIS A 389 -3.50 -18.17 10.83
N ARG A 390 -2.23 -17.78 10.67
CA ARG A 390 -1.09 -18.71 10.71
C ARG A 390 -0.97 -19.44 12.04
N ARG A 391 -1.13 -18.73 13.16
CA ARG A 391 -1.13 -19.33 14.50
C ARG A 391 -2.26 -20.33 14.67
N SER A 392 -3.45 -20.04 14.12
CA SER A 392 -4.60 -20.95 14.19
C SER A 392 -4.32 -22.22 13.38
N ASN A 393 -3.87 -22.08 12.13
CA ASN A 393 -3.51 -23.22 11.28
C ASN A 393 -2.38 -24.07 11.90
N ALA A 394 -1.37 -23.42 12.50
CA ALA A 394 -0.26 -24.13 13.15
C ALA A 394 -0.72 -24.98 14.35
N LYS A 395 -1.72 -24.54 15.12
CA LYS A 395 -2.28 -25.34 16.23
C LYS A 395 -3.03 -26.58 15.75
N GLU A 396 -3.59 -26.52 14.55
CA GLU A 396 -4.33 -27.61 13.92
C GLU A 396 -3.43 -28.56 13.12
N THR A 397 -2.14 -28.24 12.98
CA THR A 397 -1.17 -29.06 12.24
C THR A 397 -0.50 -30.06 13.18
N PRO A 398 -0.80 -31.37 13.08
CA PRO A 398 -0.20 -32.39 13.95
C PRO A 398 1.21 -32.80 13.48
N ALA A 399 1.56 -32.48 12.24
CA ALA A 399 2.83 -32.84 11.63
C ALA A 399 3.96 -31.92 12.10
N PHE A 400 5.18 -32.46 12.15
CA PHE A 400 6.40 -31.69 12.43
C PHE A 400 6.72 -30.68 11.30
N LEU A 401 6.35 -31.03 10.06
CA LEU A 401 6.49 -30.19 8.89
C LEU A 401 5.21 -29.41 8.60
N THR A 402 5.33 -28.30 7.88
CA THR A 402 4.14 -27.60 7.37
C THR A 402 3.44 -28.45 6.34
N ASN A 403 2.10 -28.40 6.28
CA ASN A 403 1.29 -29.30 5.45
C ASN A 403 1.75 -29.37 3.98
N ASP A 404 2.07 -28.23 3.36
CA ASP A 404 2.49 -28.23 1.95
C ASP A 404 3.85 -28.89 1.75
N VAL A 405 4.76 -28.74 2.72
CA VAL A 405 6.09 -29.37 2.67
C VAL A 405 5.98 -30.87 2.93
N ASP A 406 5.16 -31.26 3.91
CA ASP A 406 4.92 -32.68 4.22
C ASP A 406 4.32 -33.40 3.01
N GLN A 407 3.29 -32.80 2.40
CA GLN A 407 2.69 -33.29 1.17
C GLN A 407 3.73 -33.42 0.04
N HIS A 408 4.51 -32.36 -0.20
CA HIS A 408 5.52 -32.36 -1.26
C HIS A 408 6.62 -33.42 -1.06
N ILE A 409 7.04 -33.65 0.19
CA ILE A 409 8.00 -34.71 0.52
C ILE A 409 7.37 -36.08 0.27
N ASN A 410 6.14 -36.31 0.74
CA ASN A 410 5.43 -37.57 0.54
C ASN A 410 5.24 -37.88 -0.95
N GLU A 411 4.87 -36.89 -1.77
CA GLU A 411 4.78 -37.02 -3.22
C GLU A 411 6.12 -37.42 -3.85
N ARG A 412 7.23 -36.83 -3.41
CA ARG A 412 8.58 -37.17 -3.89
C ARG A 412 9.04 -38.55 -3.46
N VAL A 413 8.74 -38.97 -2.24
CA VAL A 413 9.05 -40.32 -1.74
C VAL A 413 8.29 -41.37 -2.55
N LEU A 414 6.99 -41.14 -2.81
CA LEU A 414 6.19 -42.02 -3.66
C LEU A 414 6.70 -42.05 -5.10
N ALA A 415 7.16 -40.92 -5.63
CA ALA A 415 7.76 -40.85 -6.95
C ALA A 415 9.11 -41.58 -7.02
N SER A 416 9.98 -41.45 -6.00
CA SER A 416 11.28 -42.11 -5.99
C SER A 416 11.17 -43.63 -5.89
N GLN A 417 10.13 -44.14 -5.22
CA GLN A 417 9.82 -45.57 -5.19
C GLN A 417 9.48 -46.15 -6.57
N ARG A 418 9.10 -45.31 -7.54
CA ARG A 418 8.80 -45.70 -8.93
C ARG A 418 9.94 -45.42 -9.90
N CYS A 419 11.09 -44.93 -9.43
CA CYS A 419 12.25 -44.71 -10.29
C CYS A 419 12.93 -46.04 -10.63
N GLU A 420 12.88 -46.43 -11.89
CA GLU A 420 13.68 -47.53 -12.43
C GLU A 420 14.94 -46.98 -13.11
N ILE A 421 16.07 -47.69 -12.94
CA ILE A 421 17.29 -47.41 -13.69
C ILE A 421 17.15 -48.12 -15.04
N HIS A 422 17.31 -47.38 -16.14
CA HIS A 422 17.58 -48.00 -17.44
C HIS A 422 19.10 -48.16 -17.57
N PRO A 423 19.65 -49.38 -17.42
CA PRO A 423 21.06 -49.62 -17.70
C PRO A 423 21.33 -49.40 -19.19
N HIS A 424 22.46 -48.75 -19.49
CA HIS A 424 22.94 -48.48 -20.84
C HIS A 424 23.41 -49.75 -21.56
#